data_AF-M4BQE2-F1
#
_entry.id   AF-M4BQE2-F1
#
_cell.length_a   1.000
_cell.length_b   1.000
_cell.length_c   1.000
_cell.angle_alpha   90.00
_cell.angle_beta   90.00
_cell.angle_gamma   90.00
#
_symmetry.space_group_name_H-M   'P 1'
#
loop_
_entity.id
_entity.type
_entity.pdbx_description
1 polymer ?
#
loop_
_entity_poly.entity_id
_entity_poly.type
_entity_poly.pdbx_seq_one_letter_code
_entity_poly.pdbx_strand_id
1 'polypeptide(L)'
;MVPRSGRCRCGSFPPTSTTFDSELRNAQTSKGSGRSTARNEFGHQKTPQFIAAVVRRAVTLLTKEANPVGIAPRGGTTDEGLHTGGRARDTCWPIVQAVIRCNLCCGPGLFRKTMITMKLKLLHVAVTNAKSTFNCISVKDGCTLVDDLFYMLQVIILSTAELVKGGYKVSMLEKQCASLRSIIDELLMI
;
A
#
# COMPACT_ATOMS: atom_id res chain seq x y z
N MET A 1 27.37 -30.19 17.14
CA MET A 1 28.28 -29.06 17.43
C MET A 1 27.86 -27.88 16.58
N VAL A 2 27.30 -26.83 17.19
CA VAL A 2 26.82 -25.61 16.50
C VAL A 2 27.79 -24.48 16.83
N PRO A 3 28.37 -23.75 15.85
CA PRO A 3 29.22 -22.61 16.14
C PRO A 3 28.40 -21.40 16.64
N ARG A 4 29.00 -20.67 17.59
CA ARG A 4 28.43 -19.58 18.38
C ARG A 4 28.28 -18.27 17.60
N SER A 5 27.11 -17.66 17.79
CA SER A 5 26.75 -16.23 17.70
C SER A 5 27.85 -15.23 17.30
N GLY A 6 27.74 -14.71 16.08
CA GLY A 6 28.31 -13.41 15.71
C GLY A 6 27.58 -12.30 16.46
N ARG A 7 28.29 -11.61 17.36
CA ARG A 7 27.81 -10.44 18.10
C ARG A 7 27.66 -9.28 17.10
N CYS A 8 26.44 -8.95 16.69
CA CYS A 8 26.18 -7.68 16.03
C CYS A 8 26.56 -6.56 17.02
N ARG A 9 27.57 -5.75 16.67
CA ARG A 9 27.86 -4.51 17.39
C ARG A 9 26.70 -3.56 17.13
N CYS A 10 25.77 -3.46 18.07
CA CYS A 10 24.88 -2.33 18.16
C CYS A 10 25.74 -1.09 18.42
N GLY A 11 25.95 -0.29 17.37
CA GLY A 11 26.46 1.07 17.53
C GLY A 11 25.58 1.79 18.55
N SER A 12 26.21 2.48 19.50
CA SER A 12 25.53 3.32 20.46
C SER A 12 24.65 4.34 19.73
N PHE A 13 23.34 4.15 19.78
CA PHE A 13 22.39 5.18 19.35
C PHE A 13 22.59 6.41 20.27
N PRO A 14 22.76 7.62 19.72
CA PRO A 14 22.77 8.83 20.53
C PRO A 14 21.42 8.98 21.26
N PRO A 15 21.36 9.68 22.40
CA PRO A 15 20.19 9.71 23.27
C PRO A 15 18.99 10.28 22.50
N THR A 16 18.04 9.42 22.15
CA THR A 16 16.83 9.75 21.38
C THR A 16 15.76 10.46 22.21
N SER A 17 16.09 11.05 23.36
CA SER A 17 15.07 11.56 24.30
C SER A 17 14.61 12.98 23.98
N THR A 18 15.49 13.98 23.80
CA THR A 18 15.02 15.39 23.79
C THR A 18 14.15 15.78 22.59
N THR A 19 14.53 15.35 21.37
CA THR A 19 13.77 15.65 20.14
C THR A 19 12.45 14.89 20.08
N PHE A 20 12.44 13.61 20.45
CA PHE A 20 11.22 12.82 20.53
C PHE A 20 10.26 13.39 21.59
N ASP A 21 10.76 13.71 22.78
CA ASP A 21 9.96 14.28 23.86
C ASP A 21 9.42 15.67 23.49
N SER A 22 10.19 16.46 22.74
CA SER A 22 9.73 17.74 22.18
C SER A 22 8.59 17.54 21.20
N GLU A 23 8.73 16.64 20.23
CA GLU A 23 7.68 16.35 19.25
C GLU A 23 6.42 15.75 19.90
N LEU A 24 6.61 14.88 20.90
CA LEU A 24 5.53 14.30 21.67
C LEU A 24 4.77 15.38 22.45
N ARG A 25 5.48 16.32 23.09
CA ARG A 25 4.86 17.47 23.77
C ARG A 25 4.12 18.38 22.79
N ASN A 26 4.74 18.73 21.67
CA ASN A 26 4.12 19.56 20.63
C ASN A 26 2.81 18.93 20.11
N ALA A 27 2.84 17.62 19.84
CA ALA A 27 1.67 16.86 19.40
C ALA A 27 0.59 16.73 20.49
N GLN A 28 0.96 16.75 21.77
CA GLN A 28 0.02 16.72 22.89
C GLN A 28 -0.62 18.08 23.17
N THR A 29 0.06 19.19 22.85
CA THR A 29 -0.42 20.54 23.14
C THR A 29 -1.30 21.15 22.05
N SER A 30 -1.42 20.53 20.88
CA SER A 30 -2.25 21.04 19.77
C SER A 30 -3.76 21.01 20.11
N LYS A 31 -4.46 22.15 19.94
CA LYS A 31 -5.91 22.31 20.20
C LYS A 31 -6.57 23.09 19.05
N GLY A 32 -7.89 22.95 18.89
CA GLY A 32 -8.69 23.80 17.99
C GLY A 32 -8.41 23.61 16.49
N SER A 33 -8.24 24.69 15.72
CA SER A 33 -7.94 24.65 14.28
C SER A 33 -6.55 24.09 13.93
N GLY A 34 -5.68 23.89 14.94
CA GLY A 34 -4.47 23.05 14.87
C GLY A 34 -4.75 21.55 14.97
N ARG A 35 -6.03 21.17 14.89
CA ARG A 35 -6.55 19.80 14.72
C ARG A 35 -7.04 19.57 13.28
N SER A 36 -6.82 20.54 12.39
CA SER A 36 -7.45 20.52 11.08
C SER A 36 -6.80 19.48 10.18
N THR A 37 -7.62 18.50 9.83
CA THR A 37 -7.45 17.45 8.82
C THR A 37 -6.83 17.96 7.51
N ALA A 38 -7.08 19.22 7.15
CA ALA A 38 -6.52 19.87 5.96
C ALA A 38 -4.98 20.01 5.97
N ARG A 39 -4.31 19.88 7.12
CA ARG A 39 -2.86 20.14 7.27
C ARG A 39 -2.02 18.94 7.75
N ASN A 40 -2.58 17.72 7.82
CA ASN A 40 -1.89 16.52 8.34
C ASN A 40 -1.35 16.65 9.78
N GLU A 41 -2.04 17.39 10.65
CA GLU A 41 -1.61 17.61 12.03
C GLU A 41 -2.07 16.48 12.98
N PHE A 42 -1.30 16.24 14.04
CA PHE A 42 -1.47 15.10 14.95
C PHE A 42 -2.71 15.23 15.84
N GLY A 43 -3.41 14.12 16.05
CA GLY A 43 -4.53 14.03 16.98
C GLY A 43 -4.17 13.50 18.37
N HIS A 44 -5.13 13.54 19.30
CA HIS A 44 -4.92 13.29 20.74
C HIS A 44 -4.82 11.81 21.15
N GLN A 45 -5.15 10.88 20.25
CA GLN A 45 -5.17 9.47 20.62
C GLN A 45 -3.77 8.88 20.50
N LYS A 46 -3.19 8.45 21.64
CA LYS A 46 -1.88 7.78 21.75
C LYS A 46 -1.90 6.36 21.15
N THR A 47 -2.40 6.22 19.92
CA THR A 47 -2.40 4.96 19.19
C THR A 47 -0.96 4.56 18.86
N PRO A 48 -0.69 3.27 18.60
CA PRO A 48 0.62 2.83 18.10
C PRO A 48 1.09 3.63 16.88
N GLN A 49 0.15 4.06 16.03
CA GLN A 49 0.40 4.86 14.84
C GLN A 49 0.76 6.32 15.17
N PHE A 50 0.12 6.93 16.17
CA PHE A 50 0.53 8.23 16.70
C PHE A 50 1.99 8.20 17.18
N ILE A 51 2.36 7.17 17.96
CA ILE A 51 3.75 7.01 18.41
C ILE A 51 4.71 6.80 17.23
N ALA A 52 4.34 5.95 16.26
CA ALA A 52 5.14 5.76 15.05
C ALA A 52 5.33 7.05 14.25
N ALA A 53 4.33 7.92 14.22
CA ALA A 53 4.37 9.20 13.54
C ALA A 53 5.29 10.20 14.25
N VAL A 54 5.23 10.29 15.59
CA VAL A 54 6.15 11.12 16.40
C VAL A 54 7.59 10.65 16.23
N VAL A 55 7.84 9.34 16.24
CA VAL A 55 9.18 8.76 15.99
C VAL A 55 9.71 9.17 14.62
N ARG A 56 8.91 9.02 13.56
CA ARG A 56 9.34 9.38 12.20
C ARG A 56 9.67 10.87 12.09
N ARG A 57 8.88 11.75 12.69
CA ARG A 57 9.13 13.20 12.67
C ARG A 57 10.40 13.55 13.44
N ALA A 58 10.62 12.94 14.60
CA ALA A 58 11.87 13.10 15.34
C ALA A 58 13.09 12.63 14.53
N VAL A 59 12.98 11.51 13.82
CA VAL A 59 14.04 11.00 12.94
C VAL A 59 14.32 11.98 11.79
N THR A 60 13.30 12.47 11.08
CA THR A 60 13.47 13.46 9.99
C THR A 60 14.14 14.75 10.47
N LEU A 61 13.76 15.24 11.67
CA LEU A 61 14.41 16.41 12.27
C LEU A 61 15.88 16.17 12.61
N LEU A 62 16.22 14.96 13.08
CA LEU A 62 17.59 14.57 13.38
C LEU A 62 18.44 14.36 12.12
N THR A 63 17.84 13.87 11.03
CA THR A 63 18.55 13.57 9.78
C THR A 63 18.66 14.76 8.82
N LYS A 64 17.99 15.90 9.11
CA LYS A 64 17.98 17.11 8.26
C LYS A 64 17.63 16.85 6.80
N GLU A 65 16.83 15.81 6.51
CA GLU A 65 16.32 15.60 5.17
C GLU A 65 15.32 16.71 4.83
N ALA A 66 15.65 17.49 3.80
CA ALA A 66 14.81 18.58 3.32
C ALA A 66 13.53 18.01 2.70
N ASN A 67 12.38 18.45 3.25
CA ASN A 67 11.01 18.22 2.79
C ASN A 67 10.41 16.81 2.95
N PRO A 68 9.73 16.52 4.09
CA PRO A 68 8.87 15.36 4.23
C PRO A 68 7.44 15.66 3.72
N VAL A 69 7.29 16.29 2.55
CA VAL A 69 5.94 16.54 1.95
C VAL A 69 5.24 15.21 1.59
N GLY A 70 5.94 14.07 1.61
CA GLY A 70 5.41 12.76 1.25
C GLY A 70 5.18 11.76 2.40
N ILE A 71 5.58 12.05 3.64
CA ILE A 71 5.55 11.08 4.75
C ILE A 71 4.54 11.50 5.82
N ALA A 72 3.33 11.85 5.39
CA ALA A 72 2.21 11.93 6.31
C ALA A 72 1.94 10.50 6.86
N PRO A 73 1.91 10.31 8.19
CA PRO A 73 1.59 9.01 8.77
C PRO A 73 0.20 8.55 8.30
N ARG A 74 0.01 7.24 8.18
CA ARG A 74 -1.31 6.67 7.86
C ARG A 74 -2.11 6.57 9.15
N GLY A 75 -3.38 6.98 9.12
CA GLY A 75 -4.28 6.90 10.28
C GLY A 75 -4.41 5.47 10.86
N GLY A 76 -4.89 5.38 12.10
CA GLY A 76 -4.99 4.15 12.89
C GLY A 76 -5.82 3.03 12.24
N THR A 77 -5.74 1.82 12.81
CA THR A 77 -6.40 0.60 12.28
C THR A 77 -7.93 0.61 12.34
N THR A 78 -8.53 1.52 13.11
CA THR A 78 -9.99 1.63 13.33
C THR A 78 -10.48 3.08 13.31
N ASP A 79 -9.69 4.00 12.75
CA ASP A 79 -9.97 5.44 12.77
C ASP A 79 -10.72 5.86 11.50
N GLU A 80 -12.03 5.64 11.49
CA GLU A 80 -12.96 6.14 10.48
C GLU A 80 -13.02 7.70 10.47
N GLY A 81 -12.42 8.37 11.46
CA GLY A 81 -12.60 9.80 11.71
C GLY A 81 -11.35 10.67 11.55
N LEU A 82 -10.23 10.14 11.03
CA LEU A 82 -8.96 10.88 10.89
C LEU A 82 -8.46 11.51 12.22
N HIS A 83 -8.90 10.98 13.37
CA HIS A 83 -8.58 11.47 14.71
C HIS A 83 -7.13 11.20 15.16
N THR A 84 -6.38 10.43 14.38
CA THR A 84 -4.96 10.13 14.59
C THR A 84 -4.03 11.11 13.84
N GLY A 85 -4.59 11.88 12.89
CA GLY A 85 -3.82 12.63 11.90
C GLY A 85 -3.31 11.71 10.77
N GLY A 86 -3.27 12.21 9.53
CA GLY A 86 -2.77 11.48 8.37
C GLY A 86 -3.69 11.46 7.16
N ARG A 87 -3.23 10.82 6.07
CA ARG A 87 -4.06 10.58 4.89
C ARG A 87 -5.19 9.59 5.22
N ALA A 88 -6.38 9.85 4.69
CA ALA A 88 -7.50 8.91 4.71
C ALA A 88 -7.03 7.56 4.16
N ARG A 89 -7.29 6.49 4.92
CA ARG A 89 -6.96 5.15 4.45
C ARG A 89 -7.98 4.76 3.41
N ASP A 90 -7.53 4.08 2.36
CA ASP A 90 -8.41 3.16 1.64
C ASP A 90 -8.74 2.00 2.61
N THR A 91 -9.78 2.17 3.43
CA THR A 91 -10.26 1.19 4.41
C THR A 91 -10.99 0.04 3.72
N CYS A 92 -11.54 0.29 2.54
CA CYS A 92 -12.32 -0.68 1.78
C CYS A 92 -11.49 -1.93 1.44
N TRP A 93 -10.27 -1.77 0.91
CA TRP A 93 -9.50 -2.92 0.45
C TRP A 93 -9.02 -3.87 1.57
N PRO A 94 -8.47 -3.40 2.71
CA PRO A 94 -8.16 -4.27 3.84
C PRO A 94 -9.39 -4.98 4.43
N ILE A 95 -10.55 -4.31 4.47
CA ILE A 95 -11.80 -4.92 4.94
C ILE A 95 -12.23 -6.03 3.99
N VAL A 96 -12.24 -5.78 2.69
CA VAL A 96 -12.54 -6.80 1.67
C VAL A 96 -11.62 -8.02 1.82
N GLN A 97 -10.32 -7.81 2.01
CA GLN A 97 -9.38 -8.90 2.26
C GLN A 97 -9.68 -9.68 3.54
N ALA A 98 -10.00 -8.98 4.63
CA ALA A 98 -10.33 -9.62 5.90
C ALA A 98 -11.61 -10.46 5.79
N VAL A 99 -12.66 -9.92 5.16
CA VAL A 99 -13.92 -10.62 4.92
C VAL A 99 -13.68 -11.87 4.07
N ILE A 100 -12.96 -11.76 2.96
CA ILE A 100 -12.62 -12.91 2.12
C ILE A 100 -11.83 -13.95 2.92
N ARG A 101 -10.84 -13.52 3.71
CA ARG A 101 -10.01 -14.42 4.51
C ARG A 101 -10.81 -15.16 5.58
N CYS A 102 -11.74 -14.50 6.26
CA CYS A 102 -12.59 -15.12 7.27
C CYS A 102 -13.60 -16.11 6.69
N ASN A 103 -14.01 -15.92 5.43
CA ASN A 103 -15.01 -16.77 4.76
C ASN A 103 -14.40 -17.90 3.93
N LEU A 104 -13.08 -17.91 3.71
CA LEU A 104 -12.40 -19.02 3.03
C LEU A 104 -11.91 -20.02 4.07
N CYS A 105 -12.60 -21.16 4.18
CA CYS A 105 -12.32 -22.23 5.13
C CYS A 105 -11.01 -23.02 4.85
N CYS A 106 -10.18 -22.57 3.90
CA CYS A 106 -9.03 -23.31 3.41
C CYS A 106 -7.75 -22.48 3.56
N GLY A 107 -6.60 -23.16 3.69
CA GLY A 107 -5.30 -22.56 3.96
C GLY A 107 -4.88 -21.41 3.02
N PRO A 108 -3.72 -20.76 3.30
CA PRO A 108 -3.33 -19.48 2.69
C PRO A 108 -3.27 -19.48 1.16
N GLY A 109 -3.13 -20.64 0.52
CA GLY A 109 -3.16 -20.81 -0.93
C GLY A 109 -4.49 -20.43 -1.58
N LEU A 110 -5.63 -20.82 -0.99
CA LEU A 110 -6.93 -20.50 -1.57
C LEU A 110 -7.20 -18.99 -1.50
N PHE A 111 -6.93 -18.38 -0.34
CA PHE A 111 -7.01 -16.92 -0.19
C PHE A 111 -6.18 -16.19 -1.23
N ARG A 112 -4.89 -16.55 -1.39
CA ARG A 112 -4.01 -15.92 -2.37
C ARG A 112 -4.51 -16.10 -3.81
N LYS A 113 -4.99 -17.29 -4.17
CA LYS A 113 -5.61 -17.54 -5.49
C LYS A 113 -6.85 -16.68 -5.69
N THR A 114 -7.74 -16.58 -4.70
CA THR A 114 -8.93 -15.74 -4.75
C THR A 114 -8.58 -14.27 -4.96
N MET A 115 -7.58 -13.76 -4.25
CA MET A 115 -7.14 -12.36 -4.42
C MET A 115 -6.60 -12.09 -5.83
N ILE A 116 -5.84 -13.03 -6.42
CA ILE A 116 -5.34 -12.90 -7.79
C ILE A 116 -6.50 -12.96 -8.79
N THR A 117 -7.44 -13.89 -8.62
CA THR A 117 -8.64 -13.97 -9.45
C THR A 117 -9.47 -12.69 -9.39
N MET A 118 -9.61 -12.07 -8.22
CA MET A 118 -10.31 -10.79 -8.09
C MET A 118 -9.59 -9.67 -8.86
N LYS A 119 -8.27 -9.57 -8.73
CA LYS A 119 -7.47 -8.61 -9.52
C LYS A 119 -7.59 -8.86 -11.03
N LEU A 120 -7.56 -10.13 -11.47
CA LEU A 120 -7.76 -10.50 -12.86
C LEU A 120 -9.13 -10.05 -13.39
N LYS A 121 -10.19 -10.23 -12.60
CA LYS A 121 -11.53 -9.74 -12.98
C LYS A 121 -11.57 -8.22 -13.09
N LEU A 122 -10.93 -7.50 -12.17
CA LEU A 122 -10.83 -6.04 -12.24
C LEU A 122 -10.07 -5.58 -13.49
N LEU A 123 -8.93 -6.22 -13.80
CA LEU A 123 -8.19 -5.94 -15.02
C LEU A 123 -9.02 -6.24 -16.26
N HIS A 124 -9.74 -7.36 -16.29
CA HIS A 124 -10.62 -7.69 -17.41
C HIS A 124 -11.68 -6.60 -17.64
N VAL A 125 -12.34 -6.13 -16.58
CA VAL A 125 -13.31 -5.01 -16.68
C VAL A 125 -12.63 -3.74 -17.18
N ALA A 126 -11.44 -3.40 -16.66
CA ALA A 126 -10.69 -2.23 -17.09
C ALA A 126 -10.31 -2.30 -18.58
N VAL A 127 -9.85 -3.46 -19.05
CA VAL A 127 -9.52 -3.70 -20.47
C VAL A 127 -10.76 -3.61 -21.36
N THR A 128 -11.89 -4.19 -20.93
CA THR A 128 -13.15 -4.10 -21.68
C THR A 128 -13.63 -2.66 -21.81
N ASN A 129 -13.55 -1.87 -20.72
CA ASN A 129 -13.89 -0.46 -20.75
C ASN A 129 -12.91 0.35 -21.60
N ALA A 130 -11.61 0.05 -21.53
CA ALA A 130 -10.61 0.71 -22.36
C ALA A 130 -10.91 0.51 -23.85
N LYS A 131 -11.26 -0.72 -24.27
CA LYS A 131 -11.64 -1.01 -25.66
C LYS A 131 -12.83 -0.18 -26.16
N SER A 132 -13.82 0.11 -25.30
CA SER A 132 -14.98 0.90 -25.72
C SER A 132 -14.69 2.40 -25.79
N THR A 133 -13.71 2.90 -25.03
CA THR A 133 -13.40 4.34 -24.97
C THR A 133 -12.17 4.76 -25.79
N PHE A 134 -11.34 3.81 -26.24
CA PHE A 134 -10.02 4.09 -26.82
C PHE A 134 -10.06 5.04 -28.03
N ASN A 135 -11.08 4.92 -28.89
CA ASN A 135 -11.22 5.74 -30.09
C ASN A 135 -11.72 7.17 -29.81
N CYS A 136 -12.07 7.47 -28.56
CA CYS A 136 -12.69 8.75 -28.17
C CYS A 136 -11.82 9.58 -27.21
N ILE A 137 -10.61 9.13 -26.88
CA ILE A 137 -9.70 9.81 -25.94
C ILE A 137 -8.49 10.40 -26.68
N SER A 138 -7.81 11.34 -26.02
CA SER A 138 -6.57 11.91 -26.57
C SER A 138 -5.45 10.86 -26.56
N VAL A 139 -4.45 11.01 -27.43
CA VAL A 139 -3.27 10.12 -27.47
C VAL A 139 -2.59 10.04 -26.10
N LYS A 140 -2.46 11.17 -25.39
CA LYS A 140 -1.84 11.22 -24.07
C LYS A 140 -2.62 10.42 -23.03
N ASP A 141 -3.95 10.55 -23.03
CA ASP A 141 -4.81 9.82 -22.10
C ASP A 141 -4.83 8.33 -22.46
N GLY A 142 -4.78 8.00 -23.75
CA GLY A 142 -4.62 6.63 -24.26
C GLY A 142 -3.33 5.96 -23.78
N CYS A 143 -2.19 6.64 -23.89
CA CYS A 143 -0.91 6.14 -23.35
C CYS A 143 -0.98 5.89 -21.85
N THR A 144 -1.53 6.84 -21.09
CA THR A 144 -1.68 6.71 -19.62
C THR A 144 -2.56 5.51 -19.26
N LEU A 145 -3.66 5.33 -19.97
CA LEU A 145 -4.56 4.19 -19.79
C LEU A 145 -3.86 2.85 -20.06
N VAL A 146 -3.09 2.75 -21.14
CA VAL A 146 -2.35 1.52 -21.47
C VAL A 146 -1.27 1.22 -20.42
N ASP A 147 -0.55 2.23 -19.96
CA ASP A 147 0.43 2.09 -18.88
C ASP A 147 -0.21 1.55 -17.59
N ASP A 148 -1.38 2.09 -17.21
CA ASP A 148 -2.15 1.60 -16.06
C ASP A 148 -2.57 0.13 -16.23
N LEU A 149 -3.01 -0.28 -17.42
CA LEU A 149 -3.38 -1.67 -17.71
C LEU A 149 -2.18 -2.61 -17.62
N PHE A 150 -1.02 -2.22 -18.15
CA PHE A 150 0.21 -3.02 -18.03
C PHE A 150 0.69 -3.11 -16.59
N TYR A 151 0.60 -2.03 -15.82
CA TYR A 151 0.95 -2.03 -14.41
C TYR A 151 0.04 -2.98 -13.61
N MET A 152 -1.28 -2.92 -13.84
CA MET A 152 -2.23 -3.86 -13.25
C MET A 152 -1.89 -5.32 -13.60
N LEU A 153 -1.57 -5.61 -14.86
CA LEU A 153 -1.15 -6.93 -15.31
C LEU A 153 0.15 -7.38 -14.65
N GLN A 154 1.14 -6.49 -14.52
CA GLN A 154 2.42 -6.79 -13.87
C GLN A 154 2.22 -7.20 -12.41
N VAL A 155 1.38 -6.46 -11.66
CA VAL A 155 1.05 -6.80 -10.27
C VAL A 155 0.43 -8.20 -10.15
N ILE A 156 -0.41 -8.59 -11.11
CA ILE A 156 -1.04 -9.92 -11.17
C ILE A 156 0.00 -10.99 -11.49
N ILE A 157 0.88 -10.77 -12.46
CA ILE A 157 1.94 -11.70 -12.84
C ILE A 157 2.89 -11.95 -11.66
N LEU A 158 3.33 -10.89 -10.97
CA LEU A 158 4.18 -11.00 -9.79
C LEU A 158 3.49 -11.80 -8.68
N SER A 159 2.20 -11.51 -8.42
CA SER A 159 1.42 -12.26 -7.42
C SER A 159 1.28 -13.75 -7.79
N THR A 160 1.15 -14.04 -9.09
CA THR A 160 1.04 -15.41 -9.62
C THR A 160 2.37 -16.15 -9.53
N ALA A 161 3.49 -15.48 -9.80
CA ALA A 161 4.83 -16.04 -9.64
C ALA A 161 5.12 -16.43 -8.18
N GLU A 162 4.67 -15.64 -7.20
CA GLU A 162 4.78 -16.00 -5.78
C GLU A 162 3.95 -17.24 -5.41
N LEU A 163 2.82 -17.50 -6.09
CA LEU A 163 2.09 -18.75 -5.95
C LEU A 163 2.85 -19.94 -6.54
N VAL A 164 3.50 -19.76 -7.69
CA VAL A 164 4.34 -20.81 -8.31
C VAL A 164 5.48 -21.18 -7.36
N LYS A 165 6.20 -20.18 -6.82
CA LYS A 165 7.26 -20.39 -5.83
C LYS A 165 6.76 -21.11 -4.58
N GLY A 166 5.52 -20.87 -4.19
CA GLY A 166 4.84 -21.58 -3.11
C GLY A 166 4.37 -23.00 -3.44
N GLY A 167 4.66 -23.53 -4.63
CA GLY A 167 4.29 -24.88 -5.06
C GLY A 167 2.82 -25.02 -5.51
N TYR A 168 2.11 -23.90 -5.73
CA TYR A 168 0.71 -23.95 -6.14
C TYR A 168 0.57 -24.09 -7.66
N LYS A 169 -0.33 -24.98 -8.10
CA LYS A 169 -0.75 -25.04 -9.51
C LYS A 169 -1.52 -23.77 -9.91
N VAL A 170 -1.05 -23.08 -10.94
CA VAL A 170 -1.61 -21.79 -11.43
C VAL A 170 -1.89 -21.75 -12.94
N SER A 171 -1.87 -22.89 -13.63
CA SER A 171 -2.00 -22.97 -15.10
C SER A 171 -3.20 -22.21 -15.69
N MET A 172 -4.32 -22.12 -14.96
CA MET A 172 -5.48 -21.33 -15.39
C MET A 172 -5.23 -19.82 -15.30
N LEU A 173 -4.56 -19.37 -14.24
CA LEU A 173 -4.22 -17.96 -14.04
C LEU A 173 -3.21 -17.48 -15.08
N GLU A 174 -2.24 -18.32 -15.44
CA GLU A 174 -1.26 -18.04 -16.49
C GLU A 174 -1.94 -17.84 -17.85
N LYS A 175 -2.87 -18.73 -18.21
CA LYS A 175 -3.67 -18.60 -19.45
C LYS A 175 -4.48 -17.31 -19.47
N GLN A 176 -5.10 -16.95 -18.34
CA GLN A 176 -5.85 -15.69 -18.23
C GLN A 176 -4.96 -14.45 -18.34
N CYS A 177 -3.77 -14.47 -17.72
CA CYS A 177 -2.79 -13.39 -17.87
C CYS A 177 -2.32 -13.25 -19.32
N ALA A 178 -2.01 -14.36 -20.00
CA ALA A 178 -1.59 -14.36 -21.40
C ALA A 178 -2.68 -13.81 -22.33
N SER A 179 -3.94 -14.22 -22.10
CA SER A 179 -5.08 -13.70 -22.85
C SER A 179 -5.25 -12.18 -22.67
N LEU A 180 -5.24 -11.69 -21.42
CA LEU A 180 -5.36 -10.25 -21.16
C LEU A 180 -4.17 -9.47 -21.71
N ARG A 181 -2.96 -10.02 -21.65
CA ARG A 181 -1.77 -9.41 -22.26
C ARG A 181 -1.97 -9.19 -23.76
N SER A 182 -2.37 -10.24 -24.49
CA SER A 182 -2.64 -10.14 -25.94
C SER A 182 -3.65 -9.04 -26.25
N ILE A 183 -4.69 -8.91 -25.42
CA ILE A 183 -5.72 -7.89 -25.61
C ILE A 183 -5.18 -6.47 -25.36
N ILE A 184 -4.32 -6.29 -24.35
CA ILE A 184 -3.68 -4.99 -24.09
C ILE A 184 -2.69 -4.65 -25.20
N ASP A 185 -1.93 -5.63 -25.70
CA ASP A 185 -1.01 -5.45 -26.82
C ASP A 185 -1.74 -5.00 -28.10
N GLU A 186 -2.98 -5.46 -28.35
CA GLU A 186 -3.82 -4.96 -29.46
C GLU A 186 -4.11 -3.46 -29.37
N LEU A 187 -4.21 -2.89 -28.17
CA LEU A 187 -4.45 -1.46 -27.98
C LEU A 187 -3.26 -0.58 -28.39
N LEU A 188 -2.06 -1.16 -28.48
CA LEU A 188 -0.86 -0.47 -28.97
C LEU A 188 -0.78 -0.41 -30.50
N MET A 189 -1.62 -1.19 -31.19
CA MET A 189 -1.59 -1.34 -32.66
C MET A 189 -2.69 -0.53 -33.36
N ILE A 190 -3.47 0.25 -32.61
CA ILE A 190 -4.54 1.15 -33.06
C ILE A 190 -4.03 2.58 -32.91
#